data_AF-A0A929EF46-F1
#
_entry.id   AF-A0A929EF46-F1
#
_cell.length_a   1.000
_cell.length_b   1.000
_cell.length_c   1.000
_cell.angle_alpha   90.00
_cell.angle_beta   90.00
_cell.angle_gamma   90.00
#
_symmetry.space_group_name_H-M   'P 1'
#
loop_
_entity.id
_entity.type
_entity.pdbx_description
1 polymer ?
#
loop_
_entity_poly.entity_id
_entity_poly.type
_entity_poly.pdbx_seq_one_letter_code
_entity_poly.pdbx_strand_id
1 'polypeptide(L)' 'PCTELVKKALDNKLLINVTADSVVRLLPALITSNEEADEIILIVSKIIHEFIA' A
#
# COMPACT_ATOMS: atom_id res chain seq x y z
N PRO A 1 12.85 -0.27 8.62
CA PRO A 1 11.74 -1.24 8.77
C PRO A 1 10.52 -0.69 8.03
N CYS A 2 9.88 -1.49 7.18
CA CYS A 2 8.79 -1.05 6.30
C CYS A 2 7.47 -0.75 7.04
N THR A 3 7.41 -0.94 8.36
CA THR A 3 6.22 -0.74 9.19
C THR A 3 5.66 0.68 9.13
N GLU A 4 6.50 1.69 8.81
CA GLU A 4 6.05 3.07 8.62
C GLU A 4 5.18 3.28 7.36
N LEU A 5 5.36 2.43 6.34
CA LEU A 5 4.51 2.44 5.15
C LEU A 5 3.04 2.16 5.50
N VAL A 6 2.79 1.38 6.56
CA VAL A 6 1.42 1.10 7.03
C VAL A 6 0.70 2.37 7.45
N LYS A 7 1.39 3.28 8.17
CA LYS A 7 0.81 4.57 8.56
C LYS A 7 0.56 5.46 7.34
N LYS A 8 1.55 5.59 6.45
CA LYS A 8 1.42 6.38 5.20
C LYS A 8 0.27 5.87 4.33
N ALA A 9 0.10 4.57 4.21
CA ALA A 9 -1.01 3.97 3.47
C ALA A 9 -2.35 4.29 4.13
N LEU A 10 -2.43 4.18 5.47
CA LEU A 10 -3.63 4.48 6.24
C LEU A 10 -4.08 5.95 6.07
N ASP A 11 -3.13 6.89 6.04
CA ASP A 11 -3.40 8.30 5.74
C ASP A 11 -4.00 8.50 4.33
N ASN A 12 -3.64 7.63 3.38
CA ASN A 12 -4.21 7.57 2.04
C ASN A 12 -5.45 6.64 1.96
N LYS A 13 -6.06 6.30 3.10
CA LYS A 13 -7.24 5.40 3.22
C LYS A 13 -7.01 3.98 2.68
N LEU A 14 -5.76 3.57 2.53
CA LEU A 14 -5.40 2.24 2.07
C LEU A 14 -4.88 1.39 3.24
N LEU A 15 -5.46 0.22 3.43
CA LEU A 15 -5.02 -0.72 4.46
C LEU A 15 -4.04 -1.73 3.84
N ILE A 16 -2.79 -1.71 4.30
CA ILE A 16 -1.75 -2.65 3.88
C ILE A 16 -1.19 -3.40 5.09
N ASN A 17 -0.72 -4.62 4.87
CA ASN A 17 -0.05 -5.39 5.91
C ASN A 17 1.44 -5.54 5.58
N VAL A 18 2.31 -5.29 6.56
CA VAL A 18 3.75 -5.52 6.42
C VAL A 18 4.13 -6.74 7.24
N THR A 19 4.71 -7.73 6.57
CA THR A 19 5.21 -8.96 7.21
C THR A 19 6.73 -9.04 7.06
N ALA A 20 7.41 -9.70 8.01
CA ALA A 20 8.87 -9.84 8.02
C ALA A 20 9.63 -8.52 7.80
N ASP A 21 9.09 -7.42 8.34
CA ASP A 21 9.64 -6.04 8.28
C ASP A 21 9.89 -5.45 6.88
N SER A 22 9.57 -6.19 5.81
CA SER A 22 10.01 -5.89 4.44
C SER A 22 9.02 -6.31 3.35
N VAL A 23 8.01 -7.12 3.66
CA VAL A 23 7.05 -7.65 2.67
C VAL A 23 5.72 -6.93 2.80
N VAL A 24 5.35 -6.14 1.78
CA VAL A 24 4.04 -5.46 1.68
C VAL A 24 2.99 -6.38 1.07
N ARG A 25 1.88 -6.60 1.78
CA ARG A 25 0.72 -7.36 1.31
C ARG A 25 -0.45 -6.41 1.09
N LEU A 26 -1.01 -6.48 -0.11
CA LEU A 26 -2.23 -5.78 -0.50
C LEU A 26 -3.39 -6.77 -0.39
N LEU A 27 -4.45 -6.37 0.32
CA LEU A 27 -5.68 -7.15 0.45
C LEU A 27 -6.86 -6.33 -0.10
N PRO A 28 -6.98 -6.20 -1.44
CA PRO A 28 -8.18 -5.65 -2.06
C PRO A 28 -9.36 -6.61 -1.87
N ALA A 29 -10.58 -6.08 -2.02
CA ALA A 29 -11.77 -6.91 -2.04
C ALA A 29 -11.78 -7.79 -3.31
N LEU A 30 -12.35 -9.00 -3.26
CA LEU A 30 -12.46 -9.88 -4.43
C LEU A 30 -13.36 -9.30 -5.55
N ILE A 31 -14.07 -8.20 -5.26
CA ILE A 31 -14.96 -7.48 -6.17
C ILE A 31 -14.34 -6.18 -6.72
N THR A 32 -13.08 -5.89 -6.40
CA THR A 32 -12.40 -4.65 -6.82
C THR A 32 -12.30 -4.57 -8.35
N SER A 33 -12.64 -3.41 -8.91
CA SER A 33 -12.57 -3.13 -10.35
C SER A 33 -11.13 -2.86 -10.80
N ASN A 34 -10.84 -2.96 -12.11
CA ASN A 34 -9.50 -2.64 -12.63
C ASN A 34 -9.08 -1.20 -12.30
N GLU A 35 -10.01 -0.24 -12.40
CA GLU A 35 -9.74 1.17 -12.07
C GLU A 35 -9.39 1.37 -10.59
N GLU A 36 -10.10 0.68 -9.69
CA GLU A 36 -9.76 0.70 -8.26
C GLU A 36 -8.41 0.02 -7.98
N ALA A 37 -8.09 -1.05 -8.71
CA ALA A 37 -6.79 -1.70 -8.60
C ALA A 37 -5.65 -0.77 -9.05
N ASP A 38 -5.85 -0.03 -10.15
CA ASP A 38 -4.90 0.97 -10.63
C ASP A 38 -4.70 2.09 -9.60
N GLU A 39 -5.77 2.55 -8.95
CA GLU A 39 -5.69 3.55 -7.88
C GLU A 39 -4.87 3.04 -6.69
N ILE A 40 -5.12 1.79 -6.26
CA ILE A 40 -4.35 1.14 -5.20
C ILE A 40 -2.86 1.09 -5.57
N ILE A 41 -2.54 0.65 -6.80
CA ILE A 41 -1.16 0.55 -7.29
C ILE A 41 -0.48 1.92 -7.29
N LEU A 42 -1.16 2.96 -7.76
CA LEU A 42 -0.65 4.32 -7.79
C LEU A 42 -0.31 4.83 -6.39
N ILE A 43 -1.22 4.65 -5.43
CA ILE A 43 -1.01 5.06 -4.03
C ILE A 43 0.18 4.32 -3.42
N VAL A 44 0.23 2.99 -3.56
CA VAL A 44 1.28 2.15 -2.98
C VAL A 44 2.65 2.49 -3.57
N SER A 45 2.72 2.67 -4.89
CA SER A 45 3.95 3.05 -5.57
C SER A 45 4.47 4.40 -5.06
N LYS A 46 3.57 5.39 -4.95
CA LYS A 46 3.91 6.72 -4.44
C LYS A 46 4.51 6.67 -3.03
N ILE A 47 3.85 5.99 -2.08
CA ILE A 47 4.33 5.94 -0.68
C ILE A 47 5.66 5.18 -0.56
N ILE A 48 5.90 4.18 -1.41
CA ILE A 48 7.18 3.45 -1.46
C ILE A 48 8.27 4.37 -1.99
N HIS A 49 8.02 5.10 -3.08
CA HIS A 49 8.98 6.06 -3.63
C HIS A 49 9.32 7.18 -2.63
N GLU A 50 8.33 7.71 -1.91
CA GLU A 50 8.56 8.71 -0.85
C GLU A 50 9.30 8.15 0.38
N PHE A 51 9.31 6.82 0.57
CA PHE A 51 10.01 6.18 1.68
C PHE A 51 11.46 5.84 1.37
N ILE A 52 11.78 5.59 0.09
CA ILE A 52 13.16 5.28 -0.36
C ILE A 52 13.95 6.52 -0.79
N ALA A 53 13.29 7.66 -1.00
CA ALA A 53 13.91 8.95 -1.29
C ALA A 53 14.47 9.60 -0.02
#